data_AF-A0A533MJY8-F1
#
_entry.id   AF-A0A533MJY8-F1
#
_cell.length_a   1.000
_cell.length_b   1.000
_cell.length_c   1.000
_cell.angle_alpha   90.00
_cell.angle_beta   90.00
_cell.angle_gamma   90.00
#
_symmetry.space_group_name_H-M   'P 1'
#
loop_
_entity.id
_entity.type
_entity.pdbx_description
1 polymer ?
#
loop_
_entity_poly.entity_id
_entity_poly.type
_entity_poly.pdbx_seq_one_letter_code
_entity_poly.pdbx_strand_id
1 'polypeptide(L)'
;MVLFIKEKKKDVPVKNVASIWISFKALTPELKKFIIISTIFTLGHFGVAFLLLRALDIFGQDITKTLVMYILFYLIYTIFTVPAGMISDKFGRKPVIISGYLLFGLTSVGLSLTYNLFWIICLFMLYGLFFAMIDGVQRAFVVDLTPPELKATALGTFHAATGLAALPAGLIAGLLWECFSPETTFFYSFIVSIIAAVLLLRSKSPCEFKSV
;
A
#
# COMPACT_ATOMS: atom_id res chain seq x y z
N MET A 1 -33.61 13.74 17.76
CA MET A 1 -33.24 14.96 18.52
C MET A 1 -31.74 15.21 18.39
N VAL A 2 -31.26 15.61 17.20
CA VAL A 2 -29.91 16.20 16.99
C VAL A 2 -30.02 17.11 15.77
N LEU A 3 -30.59 18.31 15.93
CA LEU A 3 -30.74 19.27 14.83
C LEU A 3 -30.27 20.69 15.18
N PHE A 4 -29.60 20.90 16.32
CA PHE A 4 -29.22 22.25 16.76
C PHE A 4 -27.88 22.29 17.53
N ILE A 5 -26.83 21.69 16.97
CA ILE A 5 -25.46 22.00 17.42
C ILE A 5 -24.99 23.21 16.62
N LYS A 6 -25.14 24.39 17.23
CA LYS A 6 -24.63 25.65 16.70
C LYS A 6 -23.12 25.70 16.97
N GLU A 7 -22.34 25.34 15.95
CA GLU A 7 -20.88 25.32 16.04
C GLU A 7 -20.36 26.73 16.31
N LYS A 8 -19.66 26.89 17.43
CA LYS A 8 -19.01 28.15 17.79
C LYS A 8 -17.81 28.31 16.87
N LYS A 9 -17.87 29.22 15.88
CA LYS A 9 -16.72 29.59 15.05
C LYS A 9 -15.59 30.06 15.99
N LYS A 10 -14.66 29.15 16.29
CA LYS A 10 -13.34 29.52 16.77
C LYS A 10 -12.61 30.00 15.53
N ASP A 11 -12.36 31.30 15.45
CA ASP A 11 -11.39 31.88 14.53
C ASP A 11 -10.01 31.37 14.92
N VAL A 12 -9.71 30.13 14.52
CA VAL A 12 -8.35 29.60 14.56
C VAL A 12 -7.62 30.38 13.49
N PRO A 13 -6.57 31.17 13.83
CA PRO A 13 -5.79 31.86 12.82
C PRO A 13 -5.27 30.79 11.87
N VAL A 14 -5.70 30.85 10.60
CA VAL A 14 -5.17 30.02 9.53
C VAL A 14 -3.72 30.41 9.38
N LYS A 15 -2.84 29.76 10.15
CA LYS A 15 -1.40 29.92 10.03
C LYS A 15 -1.07 29.58 8.58
N ASN A 16 -0.50 30.59 7.93
CA ASN A 16 0.01 30.60 6.56
C ASN A 16 0.29 29.19 6.06
N VAL A 17 -0.45 28.75 5.04
CA VAL A 17 -0.32 27.41 4.45
C VAL A 17 1.11 27.30 3.94
N ALA A 18 1.99 26.77 4.77
CA ALA A 18 3.41 26.70 4.47
C ALA A 18 3.55 25.98 3.14
N SER A 19 4.23 26.60 2.19
CA SER A 19 4.39 26.05 0.84
C SER A 19 4.79 24.57 0.88
N ILE A 20 4.32 23.77 -0.08
CA ILE A 20 4.58 22.32 -0.18
C ILE A 20 6.06 21.97 0.09
N TRP A 21 6.97 22.84 -0.35
CA TRP A 21 8.42 22.73 -0.21
C TRP A 21 8.94 22.90 1.23
N ILE A 22 8.29 23.74 2.04
CA ILE A 22 8.62 23.93 3.46
C ILE A 22 8.15 22.73 4.28
N SER A 23 7.00 22.14 3.91
CA SER A 23 6.44 20.94 4.53
C SER A 23 7.33 19.71 4.39
N PHE A 24 7.97 19.51 3.23
CA PHE A 24 8.88 18.37 3.02
C PHE A 24 10.17 18.50 3.84
N LYS A 25 10.73 19.72 3.97
CA LYS A 25 11.96 19.94 4.76
C LYS A 25 11.74 19.67 6.25
N ALA A 26 10.54 19.95 6.78
CA ALA A 26 10.17 19.77 8.18
C ALA A 26 10.03 18.30 8.64
N LEU A 27 9.94 17.33 7.71
CA LEU A 27 9.79 15.92 8.07
C LEU A 27 11.10 15.31 8.59
N THR A 28 10.96 14.36 9.52
CA THR A 28 12.10 13.59 10.06
C THR A 28 12.80 12.81 8.94
N PRO A 29 14.14 12.59 9.03
CA PRO A 29 14.86 11.80 8.04
C PRO A 29 14.31 10.39 7.86
N GLU A 30 13.83 9.75 8.94
CA GLU A 30 13.27 8.40 8.88
C GLU A 30 11.92 8.37 8.17
N LEU A 31 11.06 9.36 8.40
CA LEU A 31 9.81 9.49 7.64
C LEU A 31 10.08 9.72 6.15
N LYS A 32 11.05 10.58 5.80
CA LYS A 32 11.44 10.80 4.39
C LYS A 32 11.89 9.50 3.72
N LYS A 33 12.76 8.73 4.38
CA LYS A 33 13.18 7.41 3.86
C LYS A 33 11.99 6.47 3.68
N PHE A 34 11.10 6.41 4.66
CA PHE A 34 9.92 5.55 4.57
C PHE A 34 8.99 5.96 3.41
N ILE A 35 8.75 7.27 3.22
CA ILE A 35 8.00 7.78 2.07
C ILE A 35 8.68 7.36 0.77
N ILE A 36 9.99 7.60 0.61
CA ILE A 36 10.74 7.22 -0.60
C ILE A 36 10.61 5.72 -0.88
N ILE A 37 10.79 4.88 0.13
CA ILE A 37 10.69 3.41 -0.02
C ILE A 37 9.27 2.99 -0.39
N SER A 38 8.26 3.62 0.19
CA SER A 38 6.86 3.36 -0.14
C SER A 38 6.53 3.82 -1.57
N THR A 39 7.06 4.95 -2.01
CA THR A 39 6.98 5.41 -3.40
C THR A 39 7.63 4.43 -4.37
N ILE A 40 8.82 3.90 -4.04
CA ILE A 40 9.47 2.84 -4.84
C ILE A 40 8.58 1.60 -4.92
N PHE A 41 8.03 1.15 -3.79
CA PHE A 41 7.08 0.04 -3.79
C PHE A 41 5.88 0.32 -4.70
N THR A 42 5.28 1.52 -4.61
CA THR A 42 4.14 1.92 -5.43
C THR A 42 4.46 1.88 -6.93
N LEU A 43 5.67 2.21 -7.36
CA LEU A 43 6.09 2.10 -8.78
C LEU A 43 6.05 0.66 -9.33
N GLY A 44 6.17 -0.33 -8.44
CA GLY A 44 6.05 -1.74 -8.79
C GLY A 44 4.69 -2.33 -8.48
N HIS A 45 3.83 -1.64 -7.73
CA HIS A 45 2.55 -2.17 -7.30
C HIS A 45 1.53 -2.11 -8.45
N PHE A 46 1.14 -3.27 -8.99
CA PHE A 46 0.04 -3.34 -9.94
C PHE A 46 -1.30 -3.15 -9.23
N GLY A 47 -2.22 -2.42 -9.86
CA GLY A 47 -3.58 -2.23 -9.33
C GLY A 47 -4.44 -3.49 -9.43
N VAL A 48 -5.52 -3.56 -8.66
CA VAL A 48 -6.47 -4.70 -8.67
C VAL A 48 -7.01 -5.02 -10.07
N ALA A 49 -7.07 -4.03 -10.96
CA ALA A 49 -7.43 -4.23 -12.36
C ALA A 49 -6.57 -5.30 -13.05
N PHE A 50 -5.25 -5.31 -12.87
CA PHE A 50 -4.36 -6.31 -13.49
C PHE A 50 -4.57 -7.72 -12.90
N LEU A 51 -4.92 -7.79 -11.62
CA LEU A 51 -5.29 -9.04 -10.97
C LEU A 51 -6.57 -9.63 -11.60
N LEU A 52 -7.56 -8.78 -11.87
CA LEU A 52 -8.81 -9.16 -12.54
C LEU A 52 -8.59 -9.51 -14.02
N LEU A 53 -7.73 -8.78 -14.73
CA LEU A 53 -7.35 -9.11 -16.11
C LEU A 53 -6.73 -10.51 -16.17
N ARG A 54 -5.83 -10.86 -15.24
CA ARG A 54 -5.26 -12.20 -15.16
C ARG A 54 -6.31 -13.28 -14.90
N ALA A 55 -7.30 -12.98 -14.06
CA ALA A 55 -8.41 -13.88 -13.82
C ALA A 55 -9.29 -14.06 -15.06
N LEU A 56 -9.57 -12.99 -15.82
CA LEU A 56 -10.28 -13.07 -17.10
C LEU A 56 -9.55 -13.98 -18.08
N ASP A 57 -8.24 -13.82 -18.22
CA ASP A 57 -7.43 -14.65 -19.12
C ASP A 57 -7.52 -16.14 -18.76
N ILE A 58 -7.45 -16.46 -17.46
CA ILE A 58 -7.52 -17.85 -16.96
C ILE A 58 -8.94 -18.42 -17.05
N PHE A 59 -9.97 -17.61 -16.81
CA PHE A 59 -11.37 -18.05 -16.83
C PHE A 59 -12.01 -18.02 -18.23
N GLY A 60 -11.26 -17.66 -19.27
CA GLY A 60 -11.79 -17.58 -20.63
C GLY A 60 -12.79 -16.43 -20.81
N GLN A 61 -12.48 -15.27 -20.23
CA GLN A 61 -13.28 -14.04 -20.28
C GLN A 61 -14.64 -14.14 -19.56
N ASP A 62 -14.79 -15.09 -18.64
CA ASP A 62 -15.96 -15.19 -17.75
C ASP A 62 -15.92 -14.07 -16.69
N ILE A 63 -16.71 -13.02 -16.95
CA ILE A 63 -16.83 -11.85 -16.09
C ILE A 63 -17.41 -12.23 -14.72
N THR A 64 -18.39 -13.14 -14.67
CA THR A 64 -19.06 -13.52 -13.43
C THR A 64 -18.07 -14.16 -12.47
N LYS A 65 -17.28 -15.13 -12.94
CA LYS A 65 -16.23 -15.76 -12.12
C LYS A 65 -15.17 -14.75 -11.68
N THR A 66 -14.77 -13.85 -12.56
CA THR A 66 -13.81 -12.78 -12.23
C THR A 66 -14.33 -11.86 -11.12
N LEU A 67 -15.61 -11.48 -11.16
CA LEU A 67 -16.22 -10.65 -10.12
C LEU A 67 -16.34 -11.39 -8.78
N VAL A 68 -16.60 -12.71 -8.79
CA VAL A 68 -16.53 -13.53 -7.56
C VAL A 68 -15.14 -13.46 -6.94
N MET A 69 -14.07 -13.46 -7.75
CA MET A 69 -12.71 -13.30 -7.24
C MET A 69 -12.46 -11.90 -6.66
N TYR A 70 -13.04 -10.85 -7.24
CA TYR A 70 -12.98 -9.49 -6.68
C TYR A 70 -13.64 -9.41 -5.30
N ILE A 71 -14.80 -10.07 -5.14
CA ILE A 71 -15.49 -10.19 -3.84
C ILE A 71 -14.61 -10.97 -2.86
N LEU A 72 -14.02 -12.10 -3.28
CA LEU A 72 -13.12 -12.88 -2.45
C LEU A 72 -11.93 -12.06 -1.95
N PHE A 73 -11.29 -11.28 -2.83
CA PHE A 73 -10.20 -10.36 -2.46
C PHE A 73 -10.64 -9.42 -1.32
N TYR A 74 -11.77 -8.73 -1.48
CA TYR A 74 -12.25 -7.78 -0.47
C TYR A 74 -12.73 -8.44 0.81
N LEU A 75 -13.29 -9.65 0.72
CA LEU A 75 -13.68 -10.44 1.88
C LEU A 75 -12.45 -10.74 2.75
N ILE A 76 -11.38 -11.25 2.13
CA ILE A 76 -10.12 -11.51 2.83
C ILE A 76 -9.53 -10.21 3.39
N TYR A 77 -9.45 -9.16 2.59
CA TYR A 77 -8.98 -7.85 3.08
C TYR A 77 -9.74 -7.38 4.32
N THR A 78 -11.08 -7.42 4.28
CA THR A 78 -11.94 -6.95 5.37
C THR A 78 -11.79 -7.79 6.64
N ILE A 79 -11.70 -9.12 6.51
CA ILE A 79 -11.52 -10.02 7.65
C ILE A 79 -10.15 -9.79 8.32
N PHE A 80 -9.10 -9.56 7.53
CA PHE A 80 -7.73 -9.52 8.03
C PHE A 80 -7.21 -8.11 8.34
N THR A 81 -7.86 -7.02 7.90
CA THR A 81 -7.37 -5.64 8.13
C THR A 81 -7.26 -5.30 9.62
N VAL A 82 -8.25 -5.69 10.44
CA VAL A 82 -8.22 -5.46 11.89
C VAL A 82 -7.14 -6.33 12.58
N PRO A 83 -7.08 -7.65 12.35
CA PRO A 83 -5.98 -8.49 12.86
C PRO A 83 -4.59 -8.00 12.44
N ALA A 84 -4.40 -7.60 11.18
CA ALA A 84 -3.12 -7.10 10.69
C ALA A 84 -2.72 -5.80 11.39
N GLY A 85 -3.69 -4.91 11.63
CA GLY A 85 -3.51 -3.72 12.47
C GLY A 85 -3.02 -4.10 13.87
N MET A 86 -3.73 -4.98 14.57
CA MET A 86 -3.37 -5.42 15.93
C MET A 86 -1.99 -6.09 16.00
N ILE A 87 -1.65 -6.92 15.01
CA ILE A 87 -0.33 -7.55 14.89
C ILE A 87 0.75 -6.47 14.74
N SER A 88 0.48 -5.44 13.93
CA SER A 88 1.42 -4.34 13.72
C SER A 88 1.56 -3.42 14.94
N ASP A 89 0.52 -3.25 15.74
CA ASP A 89 0.60 -2.59 17.05
C ASP A 89 1.51 -3.36 18.01
N LYS A 90 1.38 -4.70 18.01
CA LYS A 90 2.05 -5.58 18.97
C LYS A 90 3.51 -5.89 18.63
N PHE A 91 3.80 -6.19 17.36
CA PHE A 91 5.13 -6.61 16.89
C PHE A 91 5.92 -5.49 16.21
N GLY A 92 5.31 -4.29 16.12
CA GLY A 92 5.85 -3.15 15.42
C GLY A 92 5.37 -3.05 13.97
N ARG A 93 5.20 -1.82 13.49
CA ARG A 93 4.67 -1.54 12.14
C ARG A 93 5.58 -2.04 11.03
N LYS A 94 6.88 -1.77 11.18
CA LYS A 94 7.89 -2.06 10.15
C LYS A 94 7.96 -3.54 9.76
N PRO A 95 8.08 -4.53 10.68
CA PRO A 95 8.12 -5.93 10.29
C PRO A 95 6.85 -6.38 9.56
N VAL A 96 5.68 -5.88 9.97
CA VAL A 96 4.42 -6.18 9.27
C VAL A 96 4.43 -5.63 7.84
N ILE A 97 4.88 -4.39 7.64
CA ILE A 97 5.01 -3.80 6.29
C ILE A 97 6.00 -4.60 5.43
N ILE A 98 7.16 -4.98 5.98
CA ILE A 98 8.14 -5.81 5.25
C ILE A 98 7.51 -7.14 4.83
N SER A 99 6.82 -7.82 5.75
CA SER A 99 6.14 -9.08 5.43
C SER A 99 5.03 -8.90 4.39
N GLY A 100 4.32 -7.76 4.39
CA GLY A 100 3.35 -7.43 3.35
C GLY A 100 4.00 -7.23 1.97
N TYR A 101 5.14 -6.55 1.90
CA TYR A 101 5.89 -6.40 0.63
C TYR A 101 6.41 -7.75 0.10
N LEU A 102 6.89 -8.62 0.98
CA LEU A 102 7.31 -9.97 0.63
C LEU A 102 6.13 -10.83 0.16
N LEU A 103 4.98 -10.74 0.84
CA LEU A 103 3.76 -11.44 0.47
C LEU A 103 3.22 -10.98 -0.89
N PHE A 104 3.26 -9.67 -1.16
CA PHE A 104 2.96 -9.13 -2.48
C PHE A 104 3.94 -9.66 -3.53
N GLY A 105 5.24 -9.72 -3.22
CA GLY A 105 6.24 -10.31 -4.12
C GLY A 105 5.93 -11.77 -4.44
N LEU A 106 5.63 -12.58 -3.41
CA LEU A 106 5.24 -13.98 -3.57
C LEU A 106 3.97 -14.14 -4.43
N THR A 107 2.99 -13.27 -4.20
CA THR A 107 1.76 -13.25 -5.00
C THR A 107 2.05 -12.88 -6.44
N SER A 108 2.92 -11.89 -6.66
CA SER A 108 3.31 -11.41 -7.99
C SER A 108 4.05 -12.50 -8.78
N VAL A 109 5.07 -13.14 -8.20
CA VAL A 109 5.75 -14.25 -8.89
C VAL A 109 4.82 -15.45 -9.10
N GLY A 110 3.90 -15.71 -8.17
CA GLY A 110 2.88 -16.75 -8.36
C GLY A 110 1.98 -16.47 -9.56
N LEU A 111 1.51 -15.23 -9.73
CA LEU A 111 0.70 -14.81 -10.89
C LEU A 111 1.48 -14.88 -12.20
N SER A 112 2.79 -14.63 -12.16
CA SER A 112 3.68 -14.77 -13.31
C SER A 112 3.89 -16.21 -13.77
N LEU A 113 3.74 -17.20 -12.88
CA LEU A 113 4.10 -18.59 -13.17
C LEU A 113 2.89 -19.52 -13.36
N THR A 114 1.71 -19.13 -12.86
CA THR A 114 0.54 -20.02 -12.86
C THR A 114 -0.53 -19.59 -13.85
N TYR A 115 -1.15 -20.60 -14.46
CA TYR A 115 -2.35 -20.50 -15.31
C TYR A 115 -3.46 -21.43 -14.80
N ASN A 116 -3.31 -21.96 -13.58
CA ASN A 116 -4.21 -22.96 -13.04
C ASN A 116 -5.30 -22.30 -12.18
N LEU A 117 -6.53 -22.77 -12.37
CA LEU A 117 -7.74 -22.30 -11.71
C LEU A 117 -7.69 -22.32 -10.17
N PHE A 118 -7.09 -23.37 -9.60
CA PHE A 118 -6.99 -23.50 -8.14
C PHE A 118 -6.01 -22.47 -7.58
N TRP A 119 -4.86 -22.30 -8.24
CA TRP A 119 -3.82 -21.39 -7.79
C TRP A 119 -4.24 -19.92 -7.87
N ILE A 120 -5.06 -19.53 -8.85
CA ILE A 120 -5.55 -18.15 -8.91
C ILE A 120 -6.41 -17.77 -7.69
N ILE A 121 -7.20 -18.71 -7.15
CA ILE A 121 -7.98 -18.51 -5.92
C ILE A 121 -7.06 -18.21 -4.74
N CYS A 122 -6.02 -19.03 -4.55
CA CYS A 122 -5.03 -18.81 -3.52
C CYS A 122 -4.34 -17.45 -3.68
N LEU A 123 -3.95 -17.07 -4.90
CA LEU A 123 -3.26 -15.81 -5.16
C LEU A 123 -4.13 -14.58 -4.86
N PHE A 124 -5.44 -14.62 -5.14
CA PHE A 124 -6.37 -13.55 -4.74
C PHE A 124 -6.51 -13.43 -3.21
N MET A 125 -6.52 -14.56 -2.50
CA MET A 125 -6.53 -14.55 -1.03
C MET A 125 -5.24 -13.95 -0.48
N LEU A 126 -4.07 -14.35 -1.01
CA LEU A 126 -2.78 -13.79 -0.63
C LEU A 126 -2.69 -12.29 -0.94
N TYR A 127 -3.23 -11.85 -2.07
CA TYR A 127 -3.32 -10.44 -2.42
C TYR A 127 -4.19 -9.65 -1.43
N GLY A 128 -5.36 -10.19 -1.03
CA GLY A 128 -6.22 -9.59 0.00
C GLY A 128 -5.51 -9.46 1.35
N LEU A 129 -4.76 -10.49 1.74
CA LEU A 129 -3.97 -10.49 2.97
C LEU A 129 -2.83 -9.45 2.90
N PHE A 130 -2.11 -9.36 1.77
CA PHE A 130 -1.14 -8.30 1.53
C PHE A 130 -1.77 -6.92 1.72
N PHE A 131 -2.94 -6.69 1.11
CA PHE A 131 -3.61 -5.39 1.18
C PHE A 131 -3.97 -5.03 2.63
N ALA A 132 -4.41 -6.02 3.43
CA ALA A 132 -4.69 -5.87 4.85
C ALA A 132 -3.46 -5.47 5.67
N MET A 133 -2.29 -5.99 5.32
CA MET A 133 -1.02 -5.71 6.00
C MET A 133 -0.39 -4.37 5.65
N ILE A 134 -0.86 -3.73 4.57
CA ILE A 134 -0.22 -2.54 4.01
C ILE A 134 -1.11 -1.31 4.15
N ASP A 135 -2.38 -1.37 3.74
CA ASP A 135 -3.23 -0.19 3.60
C ASP A 135 -3.32 0.63 4.91
N GLY A 136 -3.74 0.01 6.00
CA GLY A 136 -3.83 0.66 7.30
C GLY A 136 -2.48 0.85 7.99
N VAL A 137 -1.60 -0.14 7.90
CA VAL A 137 -0.35 -0.20 8.67
C VAL A 137 0.67 0.84 8.19
N GLN A 138 0.76 1.11 6.88
CA GLN A 138 1.64 2.17 6.37
C GLN A 138 1.21 3.55 6.87
N ARG A 139 -0.10 3.84 6.85
CA ARG A 139 -0.64 5.12 7.37
C ARG A 139 -0.35 5.27 8.86
N ALA A 140 -0.54 4.21 9.63
CA ALA A 140 -0.20 4.20 11.05
C ALA A 140 1.30 4.46 11.26
N PHE A 141 2.17 3.81 10.47
CA PHE A 141 3.61 4.01 10.57
C PHE A 141 4.06 5.44 10.21
N VAL A 142 3.43 6.06 9.20
CA VAL A 142 3.66 7.49 8.91
C VAL A 142 3.32 8.34 10.13
N VAL A 143 2.17 8.09 10.76
CA VAL A 143 1.74 8.82 11.95
C VAL A 143 2.68 8.61 13.14
N ASP A 144 3.15 7.38 13.35
CA ASP A 144 4.06 7.01 14.44
C ASP A 144 5.45 7.68 14.28
N LEU A 145 5.90 7.90 13.04
CA LEU A 145 7.17 8.59 12.74
C LEU A 145 7.09 10.12 12.76
N THR A 146 5.89 10.68 12.99
CA THR A 146 5.62 12.11 12.84
C THR A 146 5.29 12.80 14.17
N PRO A 147 5.89 13.97 14.46
CA PRO A 147 5.48 14.81 15.58
C PRO A 147 3.97 15.15 15.53
N PRO A 148 3.28 15.29 16.67
CA PRO A 148 1.83 15.53 16.71
C PRO A 148 1.36 16.68 15.83
N GLU A 149 2.15 17.74 15.72
CA GLU A 149 1.83 18.97 14.99
C GLU A 149 1.90 18.81 13.47
N LEU A 150 2.57 17.76 12.99
CA LEU A 150 2.87 17.55 11.56
C LEU A 150 2.13 16.34 10.96
N LYS A 151 1.30 15.61 11.72
CA LYS A 151 0.63 14.38 11.27
C LYS A 151 -0.17 14.54 9.98
N ALA A 152 -0.94 15.63 9.86
CA ALA A 152 -1.71 15.93 8.65
C ALA A 152 -0.79 16.17 7.43
N THR A 153 0.27 16.96 7.63
CA THR A 153 1.27 17.24 6.59
C THR A 153 2.00 15.98 6.15
N ALA A 154 2.38 15.11 7.09
CA ALA A 154 3.06 13.85 6.79
C ALA A 154 2.18 12.90 5.99
N LEU A 155 0.92 12.71 6.40
CA LEU A 155 -0.04 11.88 5.66
C LEU A 155 -0.33 12.46 4.26
N GLY A 156 -0.52 13.78 4.17
CA GLY A 156 -0.71 14.46 2.88
C GLY A 156 0.50 14.28 1.96
N THR A 157 1.71 14.41 2.51
CA THR A 157 2.97 14.20 1.75
C THR A 157 3.12 12.75 1.31
N PHE A 158 2.83 11.80 2.19
CA PHE A 158 2.85 10.37 1.88
C PHE A 158 1.90 10.04 0.73
N HIS A 159 0.62 10.45 0.84
CA HIS A 159 -0.38 10.19 -0.20
C HIS A 159 -0.10 10.94 -1.50
N ALA A 160 0.46 12.15 -1.44
CA ALA A 160 0.90 12.87 -2.64
C ALA A 160 2.04 12.11 -3.35
N ALA A 161 3.04 11.63 -2.60
CA ALA A 161 4.17 10.91 -3.17
C ALA A 161 3.76 9.55 -3.77
N THR A 162 2.97 8.74 -3.03
CA THR A 162 2.50 7.45 -3.54
C THR A 162 1.45 7.63 -4.64
N GLY A 163 0.56 8.63 -4.54
CA GLY A 163 -0.41 8.94 -5.58
C GLY A 163 0.25 9.37 -6.89
N LEU A 164 1.29 10.21 -6.82
CA LEU A 164 2.07 10.61 -7.99
C LEU A 164 2.82 9.44 -8.61
N ALA A 165 3.33 8.50 -7.80
CA ALA A 165 3.96 7.27 -8.29
C ALA A 165 2.97 6.24 -8.86
N ALA A 166 1.71 6.23 -8.42
CA ALA A 166 0.71 5.30 -8.92
C ALA A 166 0.38 5.54 -10.41
N LEU A 167 0.48 6.78 -10.89
CA LEU A 167 0.26 7.13 -12.29
C LEU A 167 1.25 6.42 -13.24
N PRO A 168 2.59 6.62 -13.12
CA PRO A 168 3.54 5.88 -13.91
C PRO A 168 3.54 4.38 -13.58
N ALA A 169 3.20 3.96 -12.36
CA ALA A 169 3.08 2.53 -12.03
C ALA A 169 2.04 1.83 -12.91
N GLY A 170 0.86 2.42 -13.06
CA GLY A 170 -0.19 1.90 -13.94
C GLY A 170 0.23 1.88 -15.41
N LEU A 171 0.90 2.94 -15.88
CA LEU A 171 1.43 3.02 -17.24
C LEU A 171 2.51 1.96 -17.50
N ILE A 172 3.47 1.79 -16.58
CA ILE A 172 4.51 0.77 -16.67
C ILE A 172 3.87 -0.62 -16.70
N ALA A 173 2.93 -0.89 -15.78
CA ALA A 173 2.25 -2.17 -15.72
C ALA A 173 1.47 -2.48 -17.01
N GLY A 174 0.79 -1.49 -17.58
CA GLY A 174 0.06 -1.61 -18.85
C GLY A 174 0.98 -1.82 -20.05
N LEU A 175 2.06 -1.02 -20.17
CA LEU A 175 3.04 -1.18 -21.25
C LEU A 175 3.73 -2.54 -21.19
N LEU A 176 4.13 -3.00 -19.99
CA LEU A 176 4.71 -4.33 -19.83
C LEU A 176 3.70 -5.43 -20.21
N TRP A 177 2.42 -5.23 -19.89
CA TRP A 177 1.36 -6.20 -20.17
C TRP A 177 1.10 -6.32 -21.67
N GLU A 178 0.94 -5.19 -22.36
CA GLU A 178 0.57 -5.13 -23.78
C GLU A 178 1.76 -5.40 -24.71
N CYS A 179 2.95 -4.87 -24.40
CA CYS A 179 4.11 -4.96 -25.30
C CYS A 179 4.92 -6.24 -25.11
N PHE A 180 4.88 -6.84 -23.92
CA PHE A 180 5.67 -8.04 -23.61
C PHE A 180 4.75 -9.20 -23.25
N SER A 181 4.21 -9.22 -22.03
CA SER A 181 3.26 -10.22 -21.57
C SER A 181 2.75 -9.92 -20.15
N PRO A 182 1.61 -10.52 -19.73
CA PRO A 182 1.14 -10.46 -18.34
C PRO A 182 2.20 -10.89 -17.31
N GLU A 183 2.98 -11.93 -17.63
CA GLU A 183 4.00 -12.49 -16.75
C GLU A 183 5.12 -11.47 -16.48
N THR A 184 5.50 -10.70 -17.50
CA THR A 184 6.52 -9.66 -17.38
C THR A 184 6.09 -8.56 -16.41
N THR A 185 4.83 -8.13 -16.47
CA THR A 185 4.26 -7.15 -15.53
C THR A 185 4.36 -7.65 -14.09
N PHE A 186 3.93 -8.89 -13.84
CA PHE A 186 3.96 -9.46 -12.49
C PHE A 186 5.38 -9.74 -11.99
N PHE A 187 6.29 -10.16 -12.86
CA PHE A 187 7.69 -10.38 -12.49
C PHE A 187 8.39 -9.04 -12.15
N TYR A 188 8.13 -7.97 -12.89
CA TYR A 188 8.59 -6.62 -12.56
C TYR A 188 8.11 -6.21 -11.16
N SER A 189 6.83 -6.40 -10.85
CA SER A 189 6.26 -6.12 -9.54
C SER A 189 6.92 -6.90 -8.41
N PHE A 190 7.25 -8.17 -8.64
CA PHE A 190 8.04 -8.97 -7.71
C PHE A 190 9.41 -8.36 -7.43
N ILE A 191 10.18 -8.00 -8.46
CA ILE A 191 11.52 -7.42 -8.29
C ILE A 191 11.47 -6.12 -7.48
N VAL A 192 10.54 -5.22 -7.82
CA VAL A 192 10.40 -3.94 -7.12
C VAL A 192 9.95 -4.14 -5.67
N SER A 193 9.08 -5.11 -5.39
CA SER A 193 8.64 -5.39 -4.02
C SER A 193 9.78 -5.92 -3.15
N ILE A 194 10.64 -6.80 -3.69
CA ILE A 194 11.82 -7.30 -3.00
C ILE A 194 12.81 -6.16 -2.73
N ILE A 195 13.04 -5.28 -3.70
CA ILE A 195 13.89 -4.10 -3.52
C ILE A 195 13.34 -3.23 -2.38
N ALA A 196 12.05 -2.90 -2.39
CA ALA A 196 11.43 -2.10 -1.34
C ALA A 196 11.49 -2.77 0.04
N ALA A 197 11.29 -4.09 0.12
CA ALA A 197 11.41 -4.86 1.34
C ALA A 197 12.84 -4.83 1.91
N VAL A 198 13.85 -5.02 1.04
CA VAL A 198 15.27 -4.96 1.43
C VAL A 198 15.68 -3.55 1.86
N LEU A 199 15.25 -2.52 1.14
CA LEU A 199 15.51 -1.12 1.51
C LEU A 199 14.88 -0.79 2.87
N LEU A 200 13.63 -1.21 3.09
CA LEU A 200 12.96 -1.00 4.37
C LEU A 200 13.69 -1.74 5.48
N LEU A 201 14.04 -3.01 5.28
CA LEU A 201 14.80 -3.82 6.23
C LEU A 201 16.08 -3.10 6.67
N ARG A 202 16.85 -2.57 5.72
CA ARG A 202 18.12 -1.84 5.95
C ARG A 202 17.94 -0.44 6.55
N SER A 203 16.78 0.20 6.40
CA SER A 203 16.53 1.51 7.02
C SER A 203 16.50 1.36 8.54
N LYS A 204 17.26 2.17 9.28
CA LYS A 204 17.18 2.14 10.76
C LYS A 204 15.80 2.67 11.18
N SER A 205 15.00 1.88 11.89
CA SER A 205 13.85 2.47 12.57
C SER A 205 14.37 3.34 13.72
N PRO A 206 13.78 4.50 14.01
CA PRO A 206 13.97 5.10 15.32
C PRO A 206 13.56 4.06 16.36
N CYS A 207 14.41 3.83 17.37
CA CYS A 207 14.02 3.07 18.56
C CYS A 207 12.67 3.60 19.03
N GLU A 208 11.74 2.67 19.24
CA GLU A 208 10.40 2.93 19.78
C GLU A 208 10.47 4.06 20.82
N PHE A 209 9.73 5.14 20.58
CA PHE A 209 9.39 6.07 21.64
C PHE A 209 8.54 5.24 22.61
N LYS A 210 9.18 4.66 23.62
CA LYS A 210 8.49 3.98 24.72
C LYS A 210 7.45 4.95 25.23
N SER A 211 6.17 4.64 24.99
CA SER A 211 5.06 5.27 25.67
C SER A 211 5.28 5.06 27.17
N VAL A 212 5.59 6.16 27.86
CA VAL A 212 5.40 6.28 29.32
C VAL A 212 3.91 6.19 29.61
#